data_AF-A0A0R2S038-F1
#
_entry.id   AF-A0A0R2S038-F1
#
_cell.length_a   1.000
_cell.length_b   1.000
_cell.length_c   1.000
_cell.angle_alpha   90.00
_cell.angle_beta   90.00
_cell.angle_gamma   90.00
#
_symmetry.space_group_name_H-M   'P 1'
#
loop_
_entity.id
_entity.type
_entity.pdbx_description
1 polymer ?
#
loop_
_entity_poly.entity_id
_entity_poly.type
_entity_poly.pdbx_seq_one_letter_code
_entity_poly.pdbx_strand_id
1 'polypeptide(L)'
;MTTELGYLAWAAAFTGLMWMPYILNLIAVRGLIAAVGYPVDPKPLAPWAARMKQAHANAIENLVVFGLLVLVAHAAGVNNEVTAIACAVYFWARVVHFVVFALGIPWLRTLSFAVCFGCQLALAWQILM
;
A
#
# COMPACT_ATOMS: atom_id res chain seq x y z
N MET A 1 20.96 6.60 6.04
CA MET A 1 19.62 6.57 5.41
C MET A 1 18.72 7.49 6.21
N THR A 2 18.00 8.41 5.57
CA THR A 2 17.05 9.29 6.28
C THR A 2 15.83 8.50 6.74
N THR A 3 15.12 9.01 7.74
CA THR A 3 13.91 8.36 8.29
C THR A 3 12.85 8.14 7.20
N GLU A 4 12.69 9.10 6.31
CA GLU A 4 11.75 9.10 5.20
C GLU A 4 12.06 7.98 4.20
N LEU A 5 13.34 7.84 3.80
CA LEU A 5 13.77 6.73 2.94
C LEU A 5 13.59 5.37 3.62
N GLY A 6 13.78 5.31 4.94
CA GLY A 6 13.50 4.10 5.72
C GLY A 6 12.03 3.69 5.64
N TYR A 7 11.10 4.64 5.85
CA TYR A 7 9.66 4.37 5.73
C TYR A 7 9.22 4.08 4.30
N LEU A 8 9.85 4.70 3.29
CA LEU A 8 9.65 4.32 1.89
C LEU A 8 10.06 2.87 1.65
N ALA A 9 11.22 2.44 2.14
CA ALA A 9 11.66 1.06 2.02
C ALA A 9 10.68 0.09 2.71
N TRP A 10 10.21 0.41 3.91
CA TRP A 10 9.19 -0.38 4.62
C TRP A 10 7.87 -0.45 3.85
N ALA A 11 7.37 0.68 3.32
CA ALA A 11 6.13 0.72 2.54
C ALA A 11 6.25 -0.09 1.24
N ALA A 12 7.39 -0.02 0.55
CA ALA A 12 7.67 -0.80 -0.65
C ALA A 12 7.75 -2.29 -0.34
N ALA A 13 8.48 -2.68 0.70
CA ALA A 13 8.59 -4.07 1.14
C ALA A 13 7.23 -4.64 1.55
N PHE A 14 6.45 -3.91 2.35
CA PHE A 14 5.11 -4.31 2.76
C PHE A 14 4.19 -4.51 1.56
N THR A 15 4.17 -3.55 0.62
CA THR A 15 3.38 -3.64 -0.61
C THR A 15 3.80 -4.86 -1.45
N GLY A 16 5.10 -5.10 -1.60
CA GLY A 16 5.65 -6.25 -2.31
C GLY A 16 5.30 -7.61 -1.72
N LEU A 17 4.86 -7.67 -0.45
CA LEU A 17 4.43 -8.90 0.22
C LEU A 17 2.89 -9.09 0.21
N MET A 18 2.12 -8.06 -0.15
CA MET A 18 0.65 -8.10 -0.11
C MET A 18 0.04 -9.15 -1.03
N TRP A 19 0.76 -9.60 -2.06
CA TRP A 19 0.25 -10.58 -3.00
C TRP A 19 0.14 -12.00 -2.42
N MET A 20 0.99 -12.32 -1.45
CA MET A 20 1.15 -13.69 -0.96
C MET A 20 -0.18 -14.29 -0.46
N PRO A 21 -0.98 -13.62 0.40
CA PRO A 21 -2.19 -14.23 0.95
C PRO A 21 -3.24 -14.57 -0.11
N TYR A 22 -3.49 -13.68 -1.08
CA TYR A 22 -4.51 -13.95 -2.09
C TYR A 22 -4.03 -14.93 -3.17
N ILE A 23 -2.72 -15.06 -3.42
CA ILE A 23 -2.19 -16.12 -4.28
C ILE A 23 -2.24 -17.48 -3.59
N LEU A 24 -1.96 -17.55 -2.28
CA LEU A 24 -2.18 -18.78 -1.52
C LEU A 24 -3.66 -19.19 -1.54
N ASN A 25 -4.59 -18.24 -1.43
CA ASN A 25 -6.01 -18.52 -1.62
C ASN A 25 -6.32 -19.00 -3.05
N LEU A 26 -5.72 -18.38 -4.06
CA LEU A 26 -5.89 -18.76 -5.46
C LEU A 26 -5.46 -20.23 -5.69
N ILE A 27 -4.31 -20.63 -5.16
CA ILE A 27 -3.81 -22.01 -5.21
C ILE A 27 -4.75 -22.95 -4.44
N ALA A 28 -5.21 -22.56 -3.26
CA ALA A 28 -6.10 -23.39 -2.45
C ALA A 28 -7.47 -23.62 -3.13
N VAL A 29 -8.01 -22.61 -3.82
CA VAL A 29 -9.34 -22.68 -4.46
C VAL A 29 -9.29 -23.34 -5.84
N ARG A 30 -8.25 -23.05 -6.63
CA ARG A 30 -8.17 -23.45 -8.04
C ARG A 30 -7.19 -24.60 -8.29
N GLY A 31 -6.30 -24.88 -7.36
CA GLY A 31 -5.16 -25.78 -7.55
C GLY A 31 -3.97 -25.09 -8.23
N LEU A 32 -2.77 -25.62 -8.04
CA LEU A 32 -1.52 -25.03 -8.54
C LEU A 32 -1.49 -24.89 -10.08
N ILE A 33 -1.94 -25.92 -10.81
CA ILE A 33 -1.93 -25.92 -12.28
C ILE A 33 -2.82 -24.80 -12.84
N ALA A 34 -4.02 -24.62 -12.29
CA ALA A 34 -4.90 -23.52 -12.68
C ALA A 34 -4.38 -22.16 -12.19
N ALA A 35 -3.57 -22.12 -11.13
CA ALA A 35 -2.97 -20.90 -10.61
C ALA A 35 -1.87 -20.33 -11.50
N VAL A 36 -1.07 -21.19 -12.13
CA VAL A 36 -0.01 -20.81 -13.06
C VAL A 36 -0.50 -20.71 -14.52
N GLY A 37 -1.68 -21.25 -14.81
CA GLY A 37 -2.30 -21.22 -16.13
C GLY A 37 -3.29 -20.06 -16.32
N TYR A 38 -4.03 -20.13 -17.42
CA TYR A 38 -5.08 -19.18 -17.79
C TYR A 38 -6.43 -19.90 -18.00
N PRO A 39 -7.03 -20.46 -16.92
CA PRO A 39 -8.28 -21.18 -17.02
C PRO A 39 -9.41 -20.28 -17.55
N VAL A 40 -10.23 -20.82 -18.45
CA VAL A 40 -11.49 -20.22 -18.87
C VAL A 40 -12.52 -20.48 -17.76
N ASP A 41 -13.19 -19.42 -17.29
CA ASP A 41 -14.16 -19.42 -16.17
C ASP A 41 -13.63 -20.00 -14.82
N PRO A 42 -12.64 -19.36 -14.19
CA PRO A 42 -12.07 -19.87 -12.96
C PRO A 42 -12.96 -19.59 -11.74
N LYS A 43 -12.98 -20.54 -10.80
CA LYS A 43 -13.65 -20.39 -9.50
C LYS A 43 -13.29 -19.05 -8.83
N PRO A 44 -14.26 -18.32 -8.26
CA PRO A 44 -14.01 -17.04 -7.63
C PRO A 44 -13.10 -17.19 -6.40
N LEU A 45 -12.28 -16.17 -6.13
CA LEU A 45 -11.51 -16.11 -4.89
C LEU A 45 -12.45 -15.95 -3.69
N ALA A 46 -11.96 -16.30 -2.50
CA ALA A 46 -12.66 -15.95 -1.28
C ALA A 46 -12.88 -14.42 -1.21
N PRO A 47 -14.00 -13.93 -0.67
CA PRO A 47 -14.31 -12.49 -0.66
C PRO A 47 -13.21 -11.63 -0.04
N TRP A 48 -12.55 -12.11 1.02
CA TRP A 48 -11.43 -11.41 1.64
C TRP A 48 -10.20 -11.33 0.71
N ALA A 49 -9.93 -12.37 -0.06
CA ALA A 49 -8.78 -12.44 -0.98
C ALA A 49 -9.01 -11.51 -2.19
N ALA A 50 -10.25 -11.45 -2.69
CA ALA A 50 -10.63 -10.47 -3.71
C ALA A 50 -10.44 -9.03 -3.21
N ARG A 51 -10.83 -8.73 -1.96
CA ARG A 51 -10.59 -7.42 -1.33
C ARG A 51 -9.11 -7.13 -1.12
N MET A 52 -8.30 -8.09 -0.69
CA MET A 52 -6.84 -7.92 -0.57
C MET A 52 -6.18 -7.62 -1.92
N LYS A 53 -6.63 -8.26 -3.00
CA LYS A 53 -6.14 -7.94 -4.36
C LYS A 53 -6.45 -6.48 -4.74
N GLN A 54 -7.65 -5.98 -4.43
CA GLN A 54 -8.01 -4.58 -4.63
C GLN A 54 -7.17 -3.64 -3.74
N ALA A 55 -6.98 -4.00 -2.47
CA ALA A 55 -6.17 -3.24 -1.53
C ALA A 55 -4.69 -3.15 -1.96
N HIS A 56 -4.17 -4.24 -2.56
CA HIS A 56 -2.82 -4.29 -3.12
C HIS A 56 -2.67 -3.38 -4.35
N ALA A 57 -3.61 -3.43 -5.30
CA ALA A 57 -3.59 -2.52 -6.45
C ALA A 57 -3.59 -1.05 -6.01
N ASN A 58 -4.46 -0.70 -5.06
CA ASN A 58 -4.51 0.62 -4.46
C ASN A 58 -3.19 0.99 -3.73
N ALA A 59 -2.51 0.02 -3.11
CA ALA A 59 -1.21 0.24 -2.48
C ALA A 59 -0.13 0.60 -3.49
N ILE A 60 -0.08 -0.10 -4.62
CA ILE A 60 0.88 0.15 -5.69
C ILE A 60 0.68 1.56 -6.26
N GLU A 61 -0.56 1.93 -6.60
CA GLU A 61 -0.88 3.26 -7.13
C GLU A 61 -0.43 4.39 -6.18
N ASN A 62 -0.68 4.23 -4.88
CA ASN A 62 -0.29 5.22 -3.88
C ASN A 62 1.23 5.20 -3.59
N LEU A 63 1.87 4.03 -3.66
CA LEU A 63 3.31 3.90 -3.47
C LEU A 63 4.08 4.67 -4.55
N VAL A 64 3.60 4.71 -5.79
CA VAL A 64 4.23 5.51 -6.86
C VAL A 64 4.23 6.99 -6.48
N VAL A 65 3.07 7.53 -6.08
CA VAL A 65 2.96 8.94 -5.69
C VAL A 65 3.80 9.25 -4.45
N PHE A 66 3.62 8.48 -3.38
CA PHE A 66 4.35 8.66 -2.13
C PHE A 66 5.87 8.51 -2.31
N GLY A 67 6.29 7.48 -3.05
CA GLY A 67 7.71 7.21 -3.30
C GLY A 67 8.39 8.33 -4.08
N LEU A 68 7.73 8.85 -5.12
CA LEU A 68 8.25 10.00 -5.87
C LEU A 68 8.38 11.24 -4.98
N LEU A 69 7.38 11.54 -4.14
CA LEU A 69 7.45 12.67 -3.20
C LEU A 69 8.60 12.52 -2.20
N VAL A 70 8.78 11.33 -1.60
CA VAL A 70 9.88 11.07 -0.66
C VAL A 70 11.25 11.20 -1.34
N LEU A 71 11.40 10.67 -2.56
CA LEU A 71 12.65 10.77 -3.32
C LEU A 71 12.98 12.21 -3.72
N VAL A 72 11.99 13.00 -4.13
CA VAL A 72 12.16 14.42 -4.43
C VAL A 72 12.52 15.20 -3.16
N ALA A 73 11.82 14.98 -2.05
CA ALA A 73 12.13 15.62 -0.78
C ALA A 73 13.57 15.33 -0.32
N HIS A 74 14.02 14.08 -0.48
CA HIS A 74 15.39 13.69 -0.18
C HIS A 74 16.41 14.36 -1.10
N ALA A 75 16.16 14.37 -2.42
CA ALA A 75 17.07 14.98 -3.39
C ALA A 75 17.16 16.52 -3.23
N ALA A 76 16.07 17.16 -2.82
CA ALA A 76 16.02 18.60 -2.54
C ALA A 76 16.60 18.98 -1.17
N GLY A 77 16.90 17.99 -0.31
CA GLY A 77 17.43 18.25 1.03
C GLY A 77 16.41 18.87 2.01
N VAL A 78 15.11 18.76 1.74
CA VAL A 78 14.02 19.34 2.56
C VAL A 78 13.54 18.39 3.67
N ASN A 79 14.40 17.46 4.09
CA ASN A 79 14.10 16.52 5.18
C ASN A 79 13.97 17.27 6.51
N ASN A 80 12.83 17.10 7.19
CA ASN A 80 12.53 17.71 8.47
C ASN A 80 11.60 16.83 9.33
N GLU A 81 11.21 17.33 10.50
CA GLU A 81 10.33 16.59 11.41
C GLU A 81 8.96 16.28 10.80
N VAL A 82 8.39 17.21 10.03
CA VAL A 82 7.08 17.05 9.37
C VAL A 82 7.15 15.96 8.30
N THR A 83 8.18 15.95 7.46
CA THR A 83 8.36 14.92 6.42
C THR A 83 8.57 13.54 7.05
N ALA A 84 9.32 13.45 8.14
CA ALA A 84 9.52 12.21 8.88
C ALA A 84 8.21 11.66 9.49
N ILE A 85 7.42 12.52 10.16
CA ILE A 85 6.12 12.14 10.73
C ILE A 85 5.16 11.72 9.62
N ALA A 86 5.08 12.48 8.52
CA ALA A 86 4.21 12.15 7.39
C ALA A 86 4.53 10.78 6.80
N CYS A 87 5.81 10.42 6.66
CA CYS A 87 6.21 9.10 6.17
C CYS A 87 5.85 7.97 7.14
N ALA A 88 6.04 8.18 8.45
CA ALA A 88 5.67 7.21 9.47
C ALA A 88 4.15 6.95 9.50
N VAL A 89 3.36 8.03 9.51
CA VAL A 89 1.90 7.97 9.53
C VAL A 89 1.38 7.33 8.24
N TYR A 90 1.93 7.69 7.08
CA TYR A 90 1.57 7.06 5.80
C TYR A 90 1.76 5.54 5.87
N PHE A 91 2.92 5.06 6.33
CA PHE A 91 3.21 3.63 6.42
C PHE A 91 2.19 2.90 7.30
N TRP A 92 1.95 3.36 8.53
CA TRP A 92 1.02 2.69 9.44
C TRP A 92 -0.43 2.79 8.96
N ALA A 93 -0.83 3.91 8.36
CA ALA A 93 -2.14 4.05 7.75
C ALA A 93 -2.33 3.06 6.58
N ARG A 94 -1.28 2.76 5.80
CA ARG A 94 -1.31 1.71 4.76
C ARG A 94 -1.45 0.31 5.34
N VAL A 95 -0.78 0.01 6.45
CA VAL A 95 -0.93 -1.27 7.16
C VAL A 95 -2.38 -1.43 7.64
N VAL A 96 -2.93 -0.42 8.30
CA VAL A 96 -4.32 -0.40 8.76
C VAL A 96 -5.27 -0.57 7.57
N HIS A 97 -5.10 0.22 6.51
CA HIS A 97 -5.94 0.17 5.30
C HIS A 97 -6.00 -1.24 4.72
N PHE A 98 -4.85 -1.91 4.58
CA PHE A 98 -4.80 -3.26 4.03
C PHE A 98 -5.57 -4.27 4.89
N VAL A 99 -5.37 -4.23 6.21
CA VAL A 99 -6.04 -5.14 7.15
C VAL A 99 -7.54 -4.90 7.20
N VAL A 100 -7.99 -3.65 7.37
CA VAL A 100 -9.44 -3.34 7.46
C VAL A 100 -10.17 -3.63 6.16
N PHE A 101 -9.51 -3.43 5.01
CA PHE A 101 -10.10 -3.75 3.72
C PHE A 101 -10.20 -5.28 3.52
N ALA A 102 -9.20 -6.06 3.93
CA ALA A 102 -9.29 -7.52 3.93
C ALA A 102 -10.50 -8.01 4.75
N LEU A 103 -10.68 -7.44 5.96
CA LEU A 103 -11.80 -7.73 6.87
C LEU A 103 -13.15 -7.23 6.36
N GLY A 104 -13.17 -6.28 5.41
CA GLY A 104 -14.40 -5.71 4.86
C GLY A 104 -15.07 -4.70 5.80
N ILE A 105 -14.31 -4.04 6.66
CA ILE A 105 -14.84 -3.03 7.58
C ILE A 105 -15.05 -1.71 6.82
N PRO A 106 -16.30 -1.24 6.62
CA PRO A 106 -16.57 0.01 5.93
C PRO A 106 -16.09 1.20 6.76
N TRP A 107 -15.95 2.37 6.12
CA TRP A 107 -15.51 3.65 6.71
C TRP A 107 -14.06 3.69 7.20
N LEU A 108 -13.58 2.71 7.97
CA LEU A 108 -12.19 2.64 8.42
C LEU A 108 -11.21 2.57 7.24
N ARG A 109 -11.58 1.85 6.18
CA ARG A 109 -10.84 1.85 4.92
C ARG A 109 -10.74 3.27 4.34
N THR A 110 -11.85 4.00 4.29
CA THR A 110 -11.87 5.35 3.71
C THR A 110 -11.07 6.34 4.55
N LEU A 111 -11.18 6.27 5.88
CA LEU A 111 -10.42 7.11 6.80
C LEU A 111 -8.92 6.86 6.69
N SER A 112 -8.49 5.59 6.69
CA SER A 112 -7.07 5.24 6.54
C SER A 112 -6.51 5.69 5.19
N PHE A 113 -7.29 5.58 4.10
CA PHE A 113 -6.92 6.15 2.81
C PHE A 113 -6.78 7.68 2.86
N ALA A 114 -7.74 8.38 3.46
CA ALA A 114 -7.70 9.84 3.58
C ALA A 114 -6.48 10.33 4.39
N VAL A 115 -6.10 9.60 5.43
CA VAL A 115 -4.85 9.86 6.19
C VAL A 115 -3.63 9.72 5.29
N CYS A 116 -3.55 8.64 4.49
CA CYS A 116 -2.44 8.45 3.54
C CYS A 116 -2.35 9.61 2.55
N PHE A 117 -3.48 10.04 2.00
CA PHE A 117 -3.55 11.16 1.07
C PHE A 117 -3.12 12.47 1.74
N GLY A 118 -3.55 12.72 2.99
CA GLY A 118 -3.10 13.87 3.77
C GLY A 118 -1.58 13.90 3.99
N CYS A 119 -0.95 12.75 4.21
CA CYS A 119 0.51 12.67 4.29
C CYS A 119 1.20 13.02 2.97
N GLN A 120 0.65 12.60 1.84
CA GLN A 120 1.19 12.97 0.51
C GLN A 120 1.05 14.49 0.27
N LEU A 121 -0.08 15.09 0.66
CA LEU A 121 -0.25 16.55 0.59
C LEU A 121 0.75 17.29 1.48
N ALA A 122 1.00 16.80 2.69
CA ALA A 122 1.99 17.38 3.59
C ALA A 122 3.40 17.32 2.99
N LEU A 123 3.79 16.19 2.39
CA LEU A 123 5.08 16.07 1.69
C LEU A 123 5.16 17.02 0.50
N ALA A 124 4.13 17.07 -0.35
CA ALA A 124 4.10 17.98 -1.49
C ALA A 124 4.21 19.44 -1.06
N TRP A 125 3.53 19.83 0.03
CA TRP A 125 3.63 21.17 0.60
C TRP A 125 5.05 21.52 1.04
N GLN A 126 5.72 20.61 1.77
CA GLN A 126 7.10 20.81 2.24
C GLN A 126 8.12 20.86 1.09
N ILE A 127 7.81 20.29 -0.07
CA ILE A 127 8.68 20.32 -1.26
C ILE A 127 8.51 21.63 -2.04
N LEU A 128 7.29 22.17 -2.09
CA LEU A 128 6.93 23.28 -2.98
C LEU A 128 7.01 24.67 -2.32
N MET A 129 7.17 24.73 -1.00
CA MET A 129 7.22 25.97 -0.21
C MET A 129 8.55 26.07 0.53
#